data_AF-A0A8H8JJZ5-F1
#
_entry.id   AF-A0A8H8JJZ5-F1
#
_cell.length_a   1.000
_cell.length_b   1.000
_cell.length_c   1.000
_cell.angle_alpha   90.00
_cell.angle_beta   90.00
_cell.angle_gamma   90.00
#
_symmetry.space_group_name_H-M   'P 1'
#
loop_
_entity.id
_entity.type
_entity.pdbx_description
1 polymer ?
#
loop_
_entity_poly.entity_id
_entity_poly.type
_entity_poly.pdbx_seq_one_letter_code
_entity_poly.pdbx_strand_id
1 'polypeptide(L)'
;MGPRNHSSVYEKFLGLLAEKAAEFEKVTGDGFKEGVSGGPIVSKTQRDKVWSYIESGKADGARVVYGAEKWTQKGYFVRPTIFADTNSKEDRTGKIFGPVLSVSKFETEEEVIALANDTTYGLGAGLHSNDASQIHRVVNALNAGTVWVNQYNILHNNVPFGGYKQSGIGRELGSYALKEYTIVKAVHWNFGEKMGWPF
;
A
#
# COMPACT_ATOMS: atom_id res chain seq x y z
N MET A 1 11.13 0.68 -29.12
CA MET A 1 10.20 -0.35 -28.63
C MET A 1 8.79 0.15 -28.93
N GLY A 2 8.00 -0.57 -29.71
CA GLY A 2 6.63 -0.15 -30.03
C GLY A 2 5.73 -0.09 -28.79
N PRO A 3 4.61 0.64 -28.84
CA PRO A 3 3.68 0.73 -27.72
C PRO A 3 3.20 -0.69 -27.38
N ARG A 4 3.57 -1.18 -26.19
CA ARG A 4 3.03 -2.44 -25.67
C ARG A 4 1.55 -2.17 -25.44
N ASN A 5 0.68 -2.97 -26.04
CA ASN A 5 -0.76 -2.82 -25.88
C ASN A 5 -1.13 -3.03 -24.39
N HIS A 6 -1.24 -1.95 -23.62
CA HIS A 6 -1.54 -2.00 -22.18
C HIS A 6 -2.84 -2.77 -21.89
N SER A 7 -3.78 -2.78 -22.85
CA SER A 7 -5.03 -3.52 -22.73
C SER A 7 -4.85 -5.04 -22.71
N SER A 8 -3.88 -5.60 -23.46
CA SER A 8 -3.64 -7.06 -23.46
C SER A 8 -2.91 -7.54 -22.19
N VAL A 9 -2.04 -6.68 -21.64
CA VAL A 9 -1.39 -6.94 -20.34
C VAL A 9 -2.43 -6.87 -19.22
N TYR A 10 -3.37 -5.92 -19.28
CA TYR A 10 -4.39 -5.74 -18.25
C TYR A 10 -5.29 -6.98 -18.09
N GLU A 11 -5.93 -7.46 -19.16
CA GLU A 11 -6.83 -8.62 -19.04
C GLU A 11 -6.06 -9.90 -18.63
N LYS A 12 -4.83 -10.08 -19.15
CA LYS A 12 -3.96 -11.18 -18.71
C LYS A 12 -3.61 -11.07 -17.23
N PHE A 13 -3.30 -9.87 -16.75
CA PHE A 13 -3.00 -9.61 -15.35
C PHE A 13 -4.21 -9.90 -14.45
N LEU A 14 -5.40 -9.47 -14.84
CA LEU A 14 -6.63 -9.77 -14.10
C LEU A 14 -6.89 -11.27 -13.99
N GLY A 15 -6.68 -12.04 -15.07
CA GLY A 15 -6.81 -13.49 -15.05
C GLY A 15 -5.85 -14.15 -14.05
N LEU A 16 -4.56 -13.80 -14.11
CA LEU A 16 -3.55 -14.30 -13.17
C LEU A 16 -3.85 -13.88 -11.72
N LEU A 17 -4.34 -12.66 -11.52
CA LEU A 17 -4.68 -12.17 -10.18
C LEU A 17 -5.88 -12.92 -9.60
N ALA A 18 -6.89 -13.25 -10.42
CA ALA A 18 -8.03 -14.06 -10.01
C ALA A 18 -7.60 -15.49 -9.62
N GLU A 19 -6.70 -16.11 -10.38
CA GLU A 19 -6.11 -17.41 -10.03
C GLU A 19 -5.40 -17.36 -8.67
N LYS A 20 -4.60 -16.32 -8.42
CA LYS A 20 -3.93 -16.12 -7.13
C LYS A 20 -4.88 -15.84 -5.98
N ALA A 21 -5.96 -15.10 -6.19
CA ALA A 21 -7.00 -14.92 -5.19
C ALA A 21 -7.70 -16.25 -4.85
N ALA A 22 -7.96 -17.09 -5.85
CA ALA A 22 -8.53 -18.42 -5.64
C ALA A 22 -7.57 -19.37 -4.90
N GLU A 23 -6.27 -19.32 -5.19
CA GLU A 23 -5.26 -20.04 -4.40
C GLU A 23 -5.23 -19.56 -2.95
N PHE A 24 -5.28 -18.25 -2.72
CA PHE A 24 -5.28 -17.67 -1.37
C PHE A 24 -6.56 -18.01 -0.58
N GLU A 25 -7.73 -18.03 -1.24
CA GLU A 25 -8.99 -18.45 -0.60
C GLU A 25 -8.92 -19.89 -0.08
N LYS A 26 -8.25 -20.81 -0.81
CA LYS A 26 -8.10 -22.23 -0.39
C LYS A 26 -7.30 -22.40 0.91
N VAL A 27 -6.37 -21.48 1.18
CA VAL A 27 -5.53 -21.48 2.38
C VAL A 27 -6.03 -20.49 3.44
N THR A 28 -7.27 -19.99 3.28
CA THR A 28 -7.92 -19.11 4.25
C THR A 28 -8.78 -19.93 5.21
N GLY A 29 -8.56 -19.78 6.52
CA GLY A 29 -9.29 -20.54 7.52
C GLY A 29 -8.76 -20.38 8.94
N ASP A 30 -8.89 -21.46 9.71
CA ASP A 30 -8.40 -21.53 11.10
C ASP A 30 -6.86 -21.54 11.13
N GLY A 31 -6.27 -20.47 11.67
CA GLY A 31 -4.81 -20.28 11.69
C GLY A 31 -4.03 -21.29 12.53
N PHE A 32 -4.70 -22.15 13.31
CA PHE A 32 -4.04 -23.27 14.00
C PHE A 32 -3.93 -24.54 13.16
N LYS A 33 -4.54 -24.59 11.98
CA LYS A 33 -4.48 -25.75 11.08
C LYS A 33 -3.28 -25.67 10.14
N GLU A 34 -2.67 -26.81 9.90
CA GLU A 34 -1.59 -26.94 8.91
C GLU A 34 -2.09 -26.55 7.51
N GLY A 35 -1.24 -25.86 6.76
CA GLY A 35 -1.55 -25.40 5.40
C GLY A 35 -2.42 -24.14 5.32
N VAL A 36 -2.91 -23.60 6.45
CA VAL A 36 -3.63 -22.32 6.49
C VAL A 36 -2.63 -21.17 6.61
N SER A 37 -2.77 -20.17 5.75
CA SER A 37 -1.95 -18.94 5.76
C SER A 37 -2.77 -17.65 5.64
N GLY A 38 -4.07 -17.75 5.34
CA GLY A 38 -5.04 -16.65 5.43
C GLY A 38 -5.89 -16.75 6.70
N GLY A 39 -5.83 -15.74 7.57
CA GLY A 39 -6.60 -15.70 8.81
C GLY A 39 -7.92 -14.91 8.72
N PRO A 40 -8.73 -14.91 9.79
CA PRO A 40 -9.89 -14.04 9.88
C PRO A 40 -9.49 -12.56 10.03
N ILE A 41 -10.43 -11.67 9.73
CA ILE A 41 -10.38 -10.28 10.15
C ILE A 41 -10.45 -10.19 11.67
N VAL A 42 -9.74 -9.23 12.25
CA VAL A 42 -9.56 -9.07 13.70
C VAL A 42 -10.86 -8.99 14.52
N SER A 43 -11.96 -8.48 13.94
CA SER A 43 -13.21 -8.29 14.66
C SER A 43 -14.42 -8.28 13.73
N LYS A 44 -15.61 -8.50 14.30
CA LYS A 44 -16.90 -8.34 13.60
C LYS A 44 -17.03 -6.94 13.01
N THR A 45 -16.73 -5.90 13.78
CA THR A 45 -16.83 -4.50 13.35
C THR A 45 -15.95 -4.22 12.12
N GLN A 46 -14.70 -4.68 12.13
CA GLN A 46 -13.81 -4.49 10.98
C GLN A 46 -14.28 -5.34 9.78
N ARG A 47 -14.73 -6.58 9.99
CA ARG A 47 -15.30 -7.40 8.92
C ARG A 47 -16.51 -6.74 8.27
N ASP A 48 -17.44 -6.24 9.07
CA ASP A 48 -18.67 -5.59 8.58
C ASP A 48 -18.34 -4.29 7.84
N LYS A 49 -17.33 -3.53 8.29
CA LYS A 49 -16.79 -2.36 7.58
C LYS A 49 -16.15 -2.73 6.24
N VAL A 50 -15.33 -3.80 6.20
CA VAL A 50 -14.76 -4.29 4.93
C VAL A 50 -15.89 -4.70 3.98
N TRP A 51 -16.90 -5.41 4.49
CA TRP A 51 -18.04 -5.83 3.69
C TRP A 51 -18.85 -4.65 3.14
N SER A 52 -19.05 -3.56 3.91
CA SER A 52 -19.73 -2.38 3.40
C SER A 52 -18.98 -1.71 2.24
N TYR A 53 -17.64 -1.73 2.23
CA TYR A 53 -16.87 -1.27 1.07
C TYR A 53 -17.06 -2.18 -0.16
N ILE A 54 -17.12 -3.50 0.04
CA ILE A 54 -17.41 -4.44 -1.06
C ILE A 54 -18.82 -4.20 -1.62
N GLU A 55 -19.81 -3.91 -0.77
CA GLU A 55 -21.16 -3.54 -1.23
C GLU A 55 -21.17 -2.21 -1.99
N SER A 56 -20.43 -1.20 -1.51
CA SER A 56 -20.27 0.08 -2.23
C SER A 56 -19.67 -0.12 -3.61
N GLY A 57 -18.52 -0.80 -3.72
CA GLY A 57 -17.86 -1.01 -5.01
C GLY A 57 -18.75 -1.73 -6.04
N LYS A 58 -19.60 -2.67 -5.58
CA LYS A 58 -20.62 -3.28 -6.45
C LYS A 58 -21.70 -2.29 -6.88
N ALA A 59 -22.19 -1.45 -5.96
CA ALA A 59 -23.20 -0.44 -6.25
C ALA A 59 -22.67 0.66 -7.19
N ASP A 60 -21.38 0.98 -7.09
CA ASP A 60 -20.67 1.95 -7.92
C ASP A 60 -20.33 1.41 -9.32
N GLY A 61 -20.69 0.15 -9.61
CA GLY A 61 -20.57 -0.46 -10.92
C GLY A 61 -19.18 -1.01 -11.24
N ALA A 62 -18.30 -1.16 -10.24
CA ALA A 62 -16.99 -1.77 -10.45
C ALA A 62 -17.13 -3.22 -10.93
N ARG A 63 -16.29 -3.62 -11.88
CA ARG A 63 -16.31 -4.98 -12.41
C ARG A 63 -15.77 -5.94 -11.36
N VAL A 64 -16.59 -6.88 -10.91
CA VAL A 64 -16.13 -7.98 -10.04
C VAL A 64 -15.32 -8.97 -10.87
N VAL A 65 -14.04 -9.10 -10.56
CA VAL A 65 -13.14 -10.09 -11.19
C VAL A 65 -13.10 -11.39 -10.38
N TYR A 66 -13.12 -11.27 -9.05
CA TYR A 66 -13.15 -12.40 -8.13
C TYR A 66 -13.80 -12.01 -6.80
N GLY A 67 -14.46 -12.96 -6.13
CA GLY A 67 -15.01 -12.78 -4.80
C GLY A 67 -16.26 -11.91 -4.76
N ALA A 68 -16.27 -10.87 -3.92
CA ALA A 68 -17.40 -9.97 -3.68
C ALA A 68 -18.69 -10.63 -3.12
N GLU A 69 -18.55 -11.83 -2.57
CA GLU A 69 -19.61 -12.64 -1.95
C GLU A 69 -19.38 -12.77 -0.43
N LYS A 70 -20.46 -12.91 0.33
CA LYS A 70 -20.35 -13.07 1.79
C LYS A 70 -19.68 -14.39 2.12
N TRP A 71 -18.76 -14.36 3.08
CA TRP A 71 -18.28 -15.59 3.71
C TRP A 71 -19.38 -16.21 4.56
N THR A 72 -19.73 -17.47 4.28
CA THR A 72 -20.87 -18.15 4.91
C THR A 72 -20.48 -19.01 6.12
N GLN A 73 -19.21 -19.34 6.28
CA GLN A 73 -18.74 -20.19 7.38
C GLN A 73 -18.52 -19.37 8.66
N LYS A 74 -18.39 -20.07 9.80
CA LYS A 74 -18.13 -19.45 11.10
C LYS A 74 -16.80 -18.67 11.10
N GLY A 75 -16.81 -17.52 11.76
CA GLY A 75 -15.63 -16.67 11.96
C GLY A 75 -15.77 -15.31 11.29
N TYR A 76 -14.79 -14.44 11.49
CA TYR A 76 -14.79 -13.09 10.93
C TYR A 76 -14.02 -13.03 9.61
N PHE A 77 -14.36 -13.88 8.66
CA PHE A 77 -13.67 -13.92 7.38
C PHE A 77 -14.32 -12.99 6.36
N VAL A 78 -13.51 -12.58 5.39
CA VAL A 78 -13.93 -11.89 4.18
C VAL A 78 -13.25 -12.60 3.01
N ARG A 79 -14.01 -12.89 1.96
CA ARG A 79 -13.44 -13.49 0.75
C ARG A 79 -12.46 -12.53 0.08
N PRO A 80 -11.32 -13.02 -0.42
CA PRO A 80 -10.48 -12.23 -1.32
C PRO A 80 -11.35 -11.65 -2.44
N THR A 81 -11.30 -10.35 -2.63
CA THR A 81 -12.16 -9.64 -3.57
C THR A 81 -11.32 -8.78 -4.49
N ILE A 82 -11.55 -8.86 -5.79
CA ILE A 82 -10.86 -8.06 -6.80
C ILE A 82 -11.91 -7.31 -7.61
N PHE A 83 -11.81 -5.99 -7.58
CA PHE A 83 -12.54 -5.09 -8.45
C PHE A 83 -11.61 -4.57 -9.56
N ALA A 84 -12.13 -4.54 -10.78
CA ALA A 84 -11.49 -3.93 -11.94
C ALA A 84 -12.29 -2.71 -12.40
N ASP A 85 -11.64 -1.91 -13.25
CA ASP A 85 -12.22 -0.71 -13.87
C ASP A 85 -12.70 0.32 -12.82
N THR A 86 -12.05 0.35 -11.64
CA THR A 86 -12.39 1.25 -10.54
C THR A 86 -11.86 2.65 -10.85
N ASN A 87 -12.76 3.59 -11.15
CA ASN A 87 -12.40 4.97 -11.49
C ASN A 87 -12.91 6.00 -10.48
N SER A 88 -13.69 5.59 -9.47
CA SER A 88 -14.20 6.53 -8.46
C SER A 88 -13.10 6.95 -7.48
N LYS A 89 -13.21 8.18 -6.97
CA LYS A 89 -12.27 8.71 -5.96
C LYS A 89 -12.48 8.01 -4.61
N GLU A 90 -13.72 7.64 -4.29
CA GLU A 90 -14.05 6.85 -3.09
C GLU A 90 -13.36 5.47 -3.09
N ASP A 91 -13.39 4.73 -4.21
CA ASP A 91 -12.75 3.41 -4.35
C ASP A 91 -11.24 3.44 -4.10
N ARG A 92 -10.62 4.59 -4.39
CA ARG A 92 -9.17 4.78 -4.37
C ARG A 92 -8.63 5.40 -3.10
N THR A 93 -9.49 6.05 -2.31
CA THR A 93 -9.09 6.80 -1.11
C THR A 93 -9.43 6.09 0.20
N GLY A 94 -10.36 5.13 0.17
CA GLY A 94 -10.73 4.32 1.34
C GLY A 94 -9.64 3.32 1.75
N LYS A 95 -9.14 3.43 2.98
CA LYS A 95 -8.33 2.37 3.61
C LYS A 95 -9.24 1.22 4.07
N ILE A 96 -9.50 0.26 3.18
CA ILE A 96 -10.40 -0.88 3.44
C ILE A 96 -9.87 -1.78 4.57
N PHE A 97 -8.55 -2.06 4.59
CA PHE A 97 -7.92 -2.95 5.60
C PHE A 97 -8.58 -4.33 5.66
N GLY A 98 -8.78 -4.92 4.48
CA GLY A 98 -9.25 -6.28 4.27
C GLY A 98 -8.66 -6.84 2.97
N PRO A 99 -8.95 -8.12 2.63
CA PRO A 99 -8.42 -8.76 1.43
C PRO A 99 -9.18 -8.29 0.16
N VAL A 100 -9.14 -6.98 -0.11
CA VAL A 100 -9.83 -6.34 -1.23
C VAL A 100 -8.82 -5.56 -2.06
N LEU A 101 -8.80 -5.81 -3.37
CA LEU A 101 -7.93 -5.13 -4.34
C LEU A 101 -8.78 -4.40 -5.38
N SER A 102 -8.38 -3.17 -5.69
CA SER A 102 -8.93 -2.35 -6.77
C SER A 102 -7.88 -2.21 -7.87
N VAL A 103 -8.25 -2.46 -9.11
CA VAL A 103 -7.33 -2.49 -10.26
C VAL A 103 -7.81 -1.52 -11.35
N SER A 104 -7.01 -0.51 -11.66
CA SER A 104 -7.29 0.49 -12.70
C SER A 104 -6.26 0.40 -13.83
N LYS A 105 -6.66 0.83 -15.03
CA LYS A 105 -5.75 0.99 -16.18
C LYS A 105 -5.11 2.37 -16.15
N PHE A 106 -4.02 2.50 -16.89
CA PHE A 106 -3.39 3.78 -17.22
C PHE A 106 -2.71 3.65 -18.58
N GLU A 107 -2.57 4.77 -19.29
CA GLU A 107 -1.96 4.82 -20.62
C GLU A 107 -0.56 5.45 -20.57
N THR A 108 -0.32 6.42 -19.68
CA THR A 108 0.99 7.09 -19.59
C THR A 108 1.64 7.03 -18.21
N GLU A 109 2.96 7.25 -18.18
CA GLU A 109 3.74 7.32 -16.94
C GLU A 109 3.29 8.50 -16.07
N GLU A 110 3.00 9.65 -16.68
CA GLU A 110 2.53 10.86 -16.00
C GLU A 110 1.15 10.65 -15.38
N GLU A 111 0.25 9.99 -16.12
CA GLU A 111 -1.08 9.63 -15.63
C GLU A 111 -0.96 8.74 -14.39
N VAL A 112 -0.23 7.63 -14.45
CA VAL A 112 -0.14 6.72 -13.31
C VAL A 112 0.55 7.34 -12.09
N ILE A 113 1.53 8.22 -12.29
CA ILE A 113 2.15 8.99 -11.19
C ILE A 113 1.13 9.92 -10.54
N ALA A 114 0.36 10.66 -11.33
CA ALA A 114 -0.68 11.54 -10.82
C ALA A 114 -1.74 10.74 -10.04
N LEU A 115 -2.17 9.61 -10.61
CA LEU A 115 -3.15 8.70 -10.01
C LEU A 115 -2.65 8.08 -8.69
N ALA A 116 -1.38 7.66 -8.63
CA ALA A 116 -0.77 7.09 -7.42
C ALA A 116 -0.58 8.14 -6.31
N ASN A 117 -0.36 9.39 -6.69
CA ASN A 117 -0.20 10.50 -5.76
C ASN A 117 -1.52 11.15 -5.33
N ASP A 118 -2.62 10.93 -6.04
CA ASP A 118 -3.98 11.43 -5.72
C ASP A 118 -4.62 10.65 -4.57
N THR A 119 -4.01 10.80 -3.40
CA THR A 119 -4.47 10.24 -2.13
C THR A 119 -3.93 11.08 -0.98
N THR A 120 -4.63 11.09 0.15
CA THR A 120 -4.17 11.73 1.39
C THR A 120 -3.04 10.96 2.07
N TYR A 121 -2.77 9.73 1.62
CA TYR A 121 -1.77 8.83 2.18
C TYR A 121 -0.48 8.78 1.36
N GLY A 122 0.59 8.25 1.96
CA GLY A 122 1.88 8.04 1.30
C GLY A 122 2.78 7.09 2.10
N LEU A 123 2.29 5.90 2.48
CA LEU A 123 3.09 4.97 3.29
C LEU A 123 4.08 4.19 2.42
N GLY A 124 3.56 3.32 1.55
CA GLY A 124 4.34 2.50 0.65
C GLY A 124 3.76 2.49 -0.76
N ALA A 125 4.60 2.29 -1.77
CA ALA A 125 4.22 2.14 -3.17
C ALA A 125 5.09 1.05 -3.84
N GLY A 126 4.58 0.41 -4.89
CA GLY A 126 5.29 -0.62 -5.65
C GLY A 126 5.34 -0.32 -7.14
N LEU A 127 6.48 -0.57 -7.76
CA LEU A 127 6.70 -0.40 -9.19
C LEU A 127 7.29 -1.69 -9.78
N HIS A 128 6.71 -2.18 -10.86
CA HIS A 128 7.25 -3.31 -11.62
C HIS A 128 7.59 -2.85 -13.04
N SER A 129 8.88 -2.85 -13.38
CA SER A 129 9.37 -2.52 -14.71
C SER A 129 10.77 -3.10 -14.92
N ASN A 130 11.14 -3.32 -16.19
CA ASN A 130 12.50 -3.69 -16.58
C ASN A 130 13.27 -2.51 -17.20
N ASP A 131 12.64 -1.35 -17.32
CA ASP A 131 13.27 -0.13 -17.83
C ASP A 131 13.84 0.68 -16.66
N ALA A 132 15.16 0.70 -16.53
CA ALA A 132 15.85 1.43 -15.48
C ALA A 132 15.57 2.94 -15.50
N SER A 133 15.44 3.55 -16.69
CA SER A 133 15.19 4.98 -16.80
C SER A 133 13.79 5.33 -16.31
N GLN A 134 12.79 4.50 -16.67
CA GLN A 134 11.45 4.61 -16.12
C GLN A 134 11.43 4.40 -14.61
N ILE A 135 12.12 3.38 -14.11
CA ILE A 135 12.22 3.12 -12.67
C ILE A 135 12.71 4.39 -11.96
N HIS A 136 13.84 4.95 -12.40
CA HIS A 136 14.40 6.15 -11.78
C HIS A 136 13.44 7.34 -11.81
N ARG A 137 12.72 7.60 -12.91
CA ARG A 137 11.76 8.70 -12.97
C ARG A 137 10.58 8.48 -12.02
N VAL A 138 9.97 7.29 -12.05
CA VAL A 138 8.77 6.99 -11.27
C VAL A 138 9.07 6.96 -9.78
N VAL A 139 10.16 6.31 -9.33
CA VAL A 139 10.46 6.22 -7.88
C VAL A 139 10.71 7.60 -7.26
N ASN A 140 11.29 8.54 -8.00
CA ASN A 140 11.52 9.91 -7.54
C ASN A 140 10.24 10.76 -7.53
N ALA A 141 9.24 10.41 -8.36
CA ALA A 141 7.99 11.16 -8.49
C ALA A 141 6.88 10.68 -7.52
N LEU A 142 7.02 9.48 -6.95
CA LEU A 142 6.04 8.93 -6.00
C LEU A 142 6.21 9.54 -4.61
N ASN A 143 5.11 10.06 -4.06
CA ASN A 143 5.05 10.62 -2.71
C ASN A 143 4.72 9.54 -1.67
N ALA A 144 5.64 8.59 -1.50
CA ALA A 144 5.56 7.52 -0.51
C ALA A 144 6.87 7.38 0.25
N GLY A 145 6.81 6.95 1.52
CA GLY A 145 8.01 6.81 2.34
C GLY A 145 8.82 5.54 2.06
N THR A 146 8.19 4.53 1.45
CA THR A 146 8.88 3.34 0.93
C THR A 146 8.39 3.04 -0.48
N VAL A 147 9.31 2.86 -1.42
CA VAL A 147 8.99 2.46 -2.80
C VAL A 147 9.72 1.15 -3.09
N TRP A 148 8.97 0.08 -3.36
CA TRP A 148 9.52 -1.20 -3.77
C TRP A 148 9.60 -1.30 -5.30
N VAL A 149 10.74 -1.75 -5.81
CA VAL A 149 10.94 -1.98 -7.26
C VAL A 149 11.08 -3.48 -7.50
N ASN A 150 10.23 -4.02 -8.38
CA ASN A 150 10.16 -5.45 -8.75
C ASN A 150 10.03 -6.40 -7.56
N GLN A 151 9.43 -5.92 -6.48
CA GLN A 151 9.09 -6.65 -5.26
C GLN A 151 7.99 -5.89 -4.52
N TYR A 152 7.46 -6.47 -3.45
CA TYR A 152 6.47 -5.78 -2.61
C TYR A 152 6.52 -6.27 -1.17
N ASN A 153 6.31 -5.37 -0.21
CA ASN A 153 6.17 -5.69 1.21
C ASN A 153 7.38 -6.38 1.87
N ILE A 154 8.59 -6.20 1.32
CA ILE A 154 9.84 -6.66 1.95
C ILE A 154 10.45 -5.49 2.72
N LEU A 155 10.70 -5.69 4.01
CA LEU A 155 11.30 -4.68 4.90
C LEU A 155 12.63 -5.19 5.45
N HIS A 156 13.51 -4.26 5.82
CA HIS A 156 14.80 -4.56 6.43
C HIS A 156 15.06 -3.61 7.59
N ASN A 157 15.53 -4.12 8.73
CA ASN A 157 15.70 -3.34 9.96
C ASN A 157 16.68 -2.16 9.81
N ASN A 158 17.57 -2.21 8.83
CA ASN A 158 18.53 -1.13 8.56
C ASN A 158 18.01 -0.04 7.59
N VAL A 159 16.83 -0.23 7.00
CA VAL A 159 16.21 0.72 6.05
C VAL A 159 15.05 1.41 6.77
N PRO A 160 14.98 2.76 6.76
CA PRO A 160 13.91 3.47 7.45
C PRO A 160 12.53 3.18 6.84
N PHE A 161 11.51 3.15 7.69
CA PHE A 161 10.12 2.98 7.32
C PHE A 161 9.27 4.09 7.94
N GLY A 162 8.27 4.56 7.21
CA GLY A 162 7.37 5.61 7.67
C GLY A 162 6.71 6.32 6.50
N GLY A 163 5.74 7.19 6.78
CA GLY A 163 4.88 7.77 5.76
C GLY A 163 5.26 9.18 5.30
N TYR A 164 4.73 9.53 4.13
CA TYR A 164 4.45 10.90 3.70
C TYR A 164 2.99 11.25 4.05
N LYS A 165 2.66 12.55 3.99
CA LYS A 165 1.28 13.07 4.14
C LYS A 165 0.63 12.55 5.43
N GLN A 166 -0.63 12.09 5.37
CA GLN A 166 -1.35 11.57 6.53
C GLN A 166 -0.96 10.13 6.90
N SER A 167 0.05 9.53 6.28
CA SER A 167 0.53 8.20 6.67
C SER A 167 1.45 8.21 7.89
N GLY A 168 1.90 9.38 8.36
CA GLY A 168 2.66 9.51 9.60
C GLY A 168 3.65 10.67 9.59
N ILE A 169 4.23 10.94 10.76
CA ILE A 169 5.30 11.91 10.99
C ILE A 169 6.46 11.14 11.63
N GLY A 170 7.70 11.43 11.23
CA GLY A 170 8.90 10.73 11.69
C GLY A 170 9.21 9.45 10.90
N ARG A 171 10.20 8.69 11.36
CA ARG A 171 10.60 7.39 10.77
C ARG A 171 10.93 6.36 11.85
N GLU A 172 10.49 5.13 11.63
CA GLU A 172 10.93 3.95 12.38
C GLU A 172 11.98 3.16 11.58
N LEU A 173 12.61 2.18 12.24
CA LEU A 173 13.73 1.40 11.72
C LEU A 173 14.97 2.23 11.31
N GLY A 174 16.04 1.53 11.00
CA GLY A 174 17.32 2.11 10.61
C GLY A 174 17.90 3.07 11.65
N SER A 175 18.93 3.81 11.24
CA SER A 175 19.53 4.86 12.09
C SER A 175 18.64 6.10 12.25
N TYR A 176 17.61 6.25 11.40
CA TYR A 176 16.68 7.38 11.46
C TYR A 176 15.79 7.29 12.71
N ALA A 177 15.32 6.10 13.07
CA ALA A 177 14.50 5.90 14.26
C ALA A 177 15.18 6.35 15.55
N LEU A 178 16.51 6.21 15.65
CA LEU A 178 17.24 6.61 16.85
C LEU A 178 17.04 8.10 17.17
N LYS A 179 16.83 8.94 16.16
CA LYS A 179 16.56 10.37 16.35
C LYS A 179 15.19 10.63 17.00
N GLU A 180 14.21 9.76 16.80
CA GLU A 180 12.88 9.86 17.41
C GLU A 180 12.89 9.54 18.91
N TYR A 181 13.90 8.81 19.38
CA TYR A 181 14.06 8.42 20.79
C TYR A 181 15.20 9.16 21.52
N THR A 182 15.80 10.17 20.89
CA THR A 182 16.89 10.95 21.47
C THR A 182 16.55 12.44 21.47
N ILE A 183 17.15 13.18 22.40
CA ILE A 183 17.05 14.63 22.46
C ILE A 183 18.42 15.27 22.30
N VAL A 184 18.55 16.19 21.36
CA VAL A 184 19.82 16.91 21.10
C VAL A 184 19.97 18.03 22.13
N LYS A 185 21.12 18.08 22.81
CA LYS A 185 21.51 19.18 23.70
C LYS A 185 22.78 19.84 23.17
N ALA A 186 22.70 21.12 22.84
CA ALA A 186 23.87 21.94 22.56
C ALA A 186 24.42 22.53 23.86
N VAL A 187 25.74 22.43 24.07
CA VAL A 187 26.45 23.03 25.20
C VAL A 187 27.54 23.93 24.65
N HIS A 188 27.41 25.23 24.86
CA HIS A 188 28.40 26.22 24.46
C HIS A 188 29.20 26.60 25.70
N TRP A 189 30.46 26.20 25.75
CA TRP A 189 31.34 26.48 26.88
C TRP A 189 32.44 27.46 26.47
N ASN A 190 32.32 28.69 26.95
CA ASN A 190 33.42 29.65 26.94
C ASN A 190 34.34 29.35 28.13
N PHE A 191 35.54 28.83 27.85
CA PHE A 191 36.52 28.45 28.89
C PHE A 191 37.53 29.56 29.21
N GLY A 192 37.53 30.70 28.52
CA GLY A 192 38.56 31.72 28.75
C GLY A 192 38.47 33.03 27.96
N GLU A 193 37.50 33.21 27.07
CA GLU A 193 37.27 34.48 26.41
C GLU A 193 36.58 35.45 27.38
N LYS A 194 37.15 36.64 27.55
CA LYS A 194 36.47 37.74 28.24
C LYS A 194 35.46 38.35 27.27
N MET A 195 34.17 38.10 27.51
CA MET A 195 33.13 38.77 26.74
C MET A 195 32.95 40.20 27.23
N GLY A 196 32.87 41.13 26.29
CA GLY A 196 32.59 42.53 26.57
C GLY A 196 31.10 42.81 26.42
N TRP A 197 30.56 43.64 27.30
CA TRP A 197 29.19 44.13 27.24
C TRP A 197 28.85 44.67 25.82
N PRO A 198 27.67 44.36 25.25
CA PRO A 198 26.48 43.77 25.86
C PRO A 198 26.37 42.24 25.72
N PHE A 199 27.50 41.54 25.63
CA PHE A 199 27.57 40.08 25.66
C PHE A 199 28.25 39.61 26.94
#